data_AF-A0A2V9UBV2-F1
#
_entry.id   AF-A0A2V9UBV2-F1
#
_cell.length_a   1.000
_cell.length_b   1.000
_cell.length_c   1.000
_cell.angle_alpha   90.00
_cell.angle_beta   90.00
_cell.angle_gamma   90.00
#
_symmetry.space_group_name_H-M   'P 1'
#
loop_
_entity.id
_entity.type
_entity.pdbx_description
1 polymer ?
#
loop_
_entity_poly.entity_id
_entity_poly.type
_entity_poly.pdbx_seq_one_letter_code
_entity_poly.pdbx_strand_id
1 'polypeptide(L)' 'MPFRRELDRDHLGLLEDWQGNNIALACPACLKVFVVSGLIHRKGRECPNCRKTKAFVSPDGATASVECGEANLPFWKEG' A
#
# COMPACT_ATOMS: atom_id res chain seq x y z
N MET A 1 3.11 7.06 15.38
CA MET A 1 3.65 5.68 15.46
C MET A 1 3.73 5.17 14.04
N PRO A 2 4.89 4.68 13.57
CA PRO A 2 4.98 4.06 12.25
C PRO A 2 4.05 2.84 12.19
N PHE A 3 3.20 2.79 11.17
CA PHE A 3 2.27 1.71 10.90
C PHE A 3 2.79 0.86 9.75
N ARG A 4 2.73 -0.46 9.88
CA ARG A 4 2.99 -1.42 8.80
C ARG A 4 1.85 -2.43 8.74
N ARG A 5 1.35 -2.70 7.53
CA ARG A 5 0.36 -3.75 7.26
C ARG A 5 0.83 -4.57 6.07
N GLU A 6 0.81 -5.89 6.25
CA GLU A 6 0.86 -6.84 5.15
C GLU A 6 -0.54 -6.93 4.55
N LEU A 7 -0.64 -6.88 3.23
CA LEU A 7 -1.92 -7.02 2.53
C LEU A 7 -2.16 -8.50 2.26
N ASP A 8 -3.40 -8.92 2.48
CA ASP A 8 -3.90 -10.23 2.05
C ASP A 8 -4.77 -10.03 0.82
N ARG A 9 -4.41 -10.67 -0.29
CA ARG A 9 -5.12 -10.58 -1.56
C ARG A 9 -6.56 -11.06 -1.47
N ASP A 10 -6.84 -12.01 -0.58
CA ASP A 10 -8.17 -12.61 -0.44
C ASP A 10 -9.04 -11.83 0.57
N HIS A 11 -8.46 -10.86 1.29
CA HIS A 11 -9.12 -10.05 2.33
C HIS A 11 -8.72 -8.57 2.25
N LEU A 12 -8.88 -7.96 1.07
CA LEU A 12 -8.64 -6.52 0.86
C LEU A 12 -9.73 -5.66 1.49
N GLY A 13 -9.34 -4.49 1.99
CA GLY A 13 -10.28 -3.45 2.42
C GLY A 13 -10.73 -2.56 1.27
N LEU A 14 -11.61 -1.59 1.56
CA LEU A 14 -12.21 -0.70 0.55
C LEU A 14 -11.21 0.23 -0.17
N LEU A 15 -10.02 0.42 0.39
CA LEU A 15 -9.02 1.37 -0.11
C LEU A 15 -7.85 0.67 -0.81
N GLU A 16 -7.96 -0.64 -1.04
CA GLU A 16 -6.95 -1.45 -1.70
C GLU A 16 -7.57 -2.23 -2.88
N ASP A 17 -6.81 -2.37 -3.95
CA ASP A 17 -7.08 -3.28 -5.06
C ASP A 17 -5.78 -3.98 -5.45
N TRP A 18 -5.84 -5.28 -5.75
CA TRP A 18 -4.67 -6.09 -6.07
C TRP A 18 -4.94 -6.98 -7.28
N GLN A 19 -4.19 -6.75 -8.36
CA GLN A 19 -4.21 -7.57 -9.56
C GLN A 19 -2.79 -8.02 -9.97
N GLY A 20 -2.52 -9.32 -9.86
CA GLY A 20 -1.22 -9.90 -10.22
C GLY A 20 -0.08 -9.32 -9.37
N ASN A 21 0.92 -8.72 -10.01
CA ASN A 21 2.03 -8.05 -9.32
C ASN A 21 1.83 -6.53 -9.18
N ASN A 22 0.58 -6.06 -9.27
CA ASN A 22 0.24 -4.65 -9.12
C ASN A 22 -0.77 -4.47 -7.99
N ILE A 23 -0.61 -3.38 -7.25
CA ILE A 23 -1.58 -2.94 -6.24
C ILE A 23 -1.92 -1.48 -6.48
N ALA A 24 -3.17 -1.10 -6.28
CA ALA A 24 -3.60 0.28 -6.14
C ALA A 24 -4.07 0.49 -4.69
N LEU A 25 -3.64 1.57 -4.06
CA LEU A 25 -4.10 1.89 -2.70
C LEU A 25 -4.17 3.38 -2.42
N ALA A 26 -5.04 3.76 -1.48
CA ALA A 26 -5.11 5.13 -0.97
C ALA A 26 -4.09 5.35 0.16
N CYS A 27 -3.24 6.37 0.04
CA CYS A 27 -2.25 6.69 1.07
C CYS A 27 -2.92 6.96 2.44
N PRO A 28 -2.58 6.22 3.52
CA PRO A 28 -3.16 6.41 4.85
C PRO A 28 -2.85 7.77 5.51
N ALA A 29 -1.91 8.54 4.95
CA ALA A 29 -1.56 9.87 5.45
C ALA A 29 -2.28 11.02 4.70
N CYS A 30 -2.63 10.84 3.42
CA CYS A 30 -3.16 11.94 2.60
C CYS A 30 -4.22 11.55 1.55
N LEU A 31 -4.70 10.30 1.57
CA LEU A 31 -5.73 9.73 0.68
C LEU A 31 -5.42 9.73 -0.82
N LYS A 32 -4.25 10.21 -1.26
CA LYS A 32 -3.85 10.07 -2.66
C LYS A 32 -3.81 8.59 -3.05
N VAL A 33 -4.59 8.21 -4.06
CA VAL A 33 -4.52 6.89 -4.69
C VAL A 33 -3.29 6.79 -5.57
N PHE A 34 -2.56 5.68 -5.45
CA PHE A 34 -1.37 5.44 -6.24
C PHE A 34 -1.15 3.93 -6.49
N VAL A 35 -0.59 3.62 -7.67
CA VAL A 35 -0.31 2.24 -8.10
C VAL A 35 1.14 1.85 -7.77
N VAL A 36 1.35 0.61 -7.36
CA VAL A 36 2.65 -0.03 -7.17
C VAL A 36 2.69 -1.27 -8.06
N SER A 37 3.87 -1.60 -8.56
CA SER A 37 4.10 -2.74 -9.45
C SER A 37 5.39 -3.41 -9.01
N GLY A 38 5.38 -4.73 -8.83
CA GLY A 38 6.53 -5.49 -8.37
C GLY A 38 7.66 -5.54 -9.40
N LEU A 39 7.36 -5.29 -10.67
CA LEU A 39 8.36 -5.28 -11.75
C LEU A 39 8.99 -3.90 -11.95
N ILE A 40 8.19 -2.83 -11.84
CA ILE A 40 8.63 -1.44 -12.05
C ILE A 40 9.20 -0.86 -10.74
N HIS A 41 8.49 -1.06 -9.63
CA HIS A 41 8.79 -0.48 -8.32
C HIS A 41 9.45 -1.50 -7.39
N ARG A 42 10.56 -2.12 -7.84
CA ARG A 42 11.24 -3.23 -7.13
C ARG A 42 11.70 -2.91 -5.71
N LYS A 43 11.91 -1.63 -5.39
CA LYS A 43 12.30 -1.16 -4.05
C LYS A 43 11.10 -0.57 -3.26
N GLY A 44 9.89 -0.84 -3.71
CA GLY A 44 8.67 -0.18 -3.30
C GLY A 44 8.49 1.19 -3.95
N ARG A 45 7.31 1.77 -3.77
CA ARG A 45 6.96 3.10 -4.26
C ARG A 45 6.43 3.95 -3.11
N GLU A 46 6.97 5.16 -2.99
CA GLU A 46 6.45 6.16 -2.06
C GLU A 46 5.20 6.83 -2.62
N CYS A 47 4.31 7.27 -1.73
CA CYS A 47 3.17 8.09 -2.10
C CYS A 47 3.67 9.33 -2.86
N PRO A 48 3.21 9.56 -4.10
CA PRO A 48 3.72 10.64 -4.95
C PRO A 48 3.33 12.04 -4.44
N ASN A 49 2.42 12.14 -3.46
CA ASN A 49 1.96 13.41 -2.91
C ASN A 49 2.73 13.80 -1.63
N CYS A 50 2.67 12.97 -0.58
CA CYS A 50 3.22 13.33 0.73
C CYS A 50 4.51 12.60 1.09
N ARG A 51 4.88 11.54 0.36
CA ARG A 51 6.04 10.65 0.64
C ARG A 51 6.05 9.97 2.03
N LYS A 52 4.96 10.08 2.81
CA LYS A 52 4.86 9.49 4.15
C LYS A 52 4.52 8.00 4.15
N THR A 53 3.99 7.49 3.04
CA THR A 53 3.66 6.08 2.85
C THR A 53 4.57 5.48 1.79
N LYS A 54 5.07 4.28 2.05
CA LYS A 54 5.77 3.45 1.08
C LYS A 54 5.06 2.11 0.98
N ALA A 55 4.79 1.67 -0.25
CA ALA A 55 4.13 0.41 -0.50
C ALA A 55 4.98 -0.48 -1.41
N PHE A 56 4.86 -1.78 -1.23
CA PHE A 56 5.62 -2.81 -1.92
C PHE A 56 4.68 -3.94 -2.36
N VAL A 57 4.99 -4.56 -3.49
CA VAL A 57 4.41 -5.83 -3.92
C VAL A 57 5.54 -6.63 -4.58
N SER A 58 5.60 -7.94 -4.31
CA SER A 58 6.64 -8.80 -4.85
C SER A 58 6.50 -8.96 -6.38
N PRO A 59 7.60 -9.25 -7.10
CA PRO A 59 7.57 -9.43 -8.56
C PRO A 59 6.59 -10.51 -9.05
N ASP A 60 6.40 -11.56 -8.26
CA ASP A 60 5.46 -12.67 -8.49
C ASP A 60 4.03 -12.36 -8.00
N GLY A 61 3.81 -11.23 -7.33
CA GLY A 61 2.51 -10.85 -6.78
C GLY A 61 2.03 -11.71 -5.61
N ALA A 62 2.93 -12.45 -4.96
CA ALA A 62 2.60 -13.29 -3.80
C ALA A 62 2.47 -12.50 -2.49
N THR A 63 3.20 -11.39 -2.35
CA THR A 63 3.21 -10.59 -1.11
C THR A 63 3.13 -9.10 -1.40
N ALA A 64 2.51 -8.34 -0.50
CA ALA A 64 2.46 -6.90 -0.56
C ALA A 64 2.38 -6.29 0.84
N SER A 65 2.95 -5.11 1.00
CA SER A 65 2.97 -4.41 2.28
C SER A 65 2.89 -2.90 2.11
N VAL A 66 2.39 -2.24 3.15
CA VAL A 66 2.28 -0.78 3.23
C VAL A 66 2.86 -0.33 4.56
N GLU A 67 3.83 0.58 4.50
CA GLU A 67 4.45 1.24 5.64
C GLU A 67 4.12 2.73 5.61
N CYS A 68 3.75 3.32 6.75
CA CYS A 68 3.43 4.74 6.86
C CYS A 68 3.93 5.35 8.16
N GLY A 69 4.70 6.44 8.08
CA GLY A 69 5.25 7.12 9.26
C GLY A 69 4.21 7.86 10.11
N GLU A 70 3.11 8.30 9.49
CA GLU A 70 2.05 9.09 10.12
C GLU A 70 0.69 8.71 9.52
N ALA A 71 0.19 7.51 9.82
CA ALA A 71 -1.16 7.12 9.45
C ALA A 71 -2.16 7.96 10.24
N ASN A 72 -3.00 8.74 9.54
CA ASN A 72 -3.92 9.70 10.16
C ASN A 72 -5.40 9.31 10.00
N LEU A 73 -5.69 8.05 9.64
CA LEU A 73 -7.06 7.68 9.25
C LEU A 73 -7.59 6.44 9.99
N PRO A 74 -8.84 6.50 10.48
CA PRO A 74 -9.52 5.36 11.08
C PRO A 74 -9.80 4.24 10.05
N PHE A 75 -9.80 4.55 8.75
CA PHE A 75 -10.12 3.61 7.67
C PHE A 75 -9.03 2.56 7.37
N TRP A 76 -7.84 2.71 7.96
CA TRP A 76 -6.76 1.72 7.88
C TRP A 76 -6.61 0.90 9.18
N LYS A 77 -7.53 1.08 10.13
CA LYS A 77 -7.65 0.22 11.31
C LYS A 77 -8.62 -0.90 10.98
N GLU A 78 -8.08 -2.12 10.99
CA GLU A 78 -8.71 -3.45 10.97
C GLU A 78 -10.22 -3.50 10.67
N GLY A 79 -10.55 -4.18 9.58
CA GLY A 79 -11.83 -4.89 9.43
C GLY A 79 -11.71 -6.28 10.04
#